data_AF-A0A7W9AUI9-F1
#
_entry.id   AF-A0A7W9AUI9-F1
#
_cell.length_a   1.000
_cell.length_b   1.000
_cell.length_c   1.000
_cell.angle_alpha   90.00
_cell.angle_beta   90.00
_cell.angle_gamma   90.00
#
_symmetry.space_group_name_H-M   'P 1'
#
loop_
_entity.id
_entity.type
_entity.pdbx_description
1 polymer ?
#
loop_
_entity_poly.entity_id
_entity_poly.type
_entity_poly.pdbx_seq_one_letter_code
_entity_poly.pdbx_strand_id
1 'polypeptide(L)'
;MPLNKALMITPEMKQAQALGALRDYAANKRWLKETGGIEINGLTVATDDRSKTMISGARVAAQNDPNFTTQWKGADGSFVTIDAAAVIGISDAMLAYVSNCFATEAQVLAGVEAGAITTVEQIDAAFAA
;
A
#
# COMPACT_ATOMS: atom_id res chain seq x y z
N MET A 1 33.86 18.76 -40.15
CA MET A 1 32.98 18.84 -38.96
C MET A 1 33.00 17.47 -38.27
N PRO A 2 33.13 17.40 -36.94
CA PRO A 2 32.37 16.36 -36.28
C PRO A 2 31.68 16.91 -35.02
N LEU A 3 30.35 16.97 -35.09
CA LEU A 3 29.51 16.79 -33.91
C LEU A 3 29.36 15.28 -33.71
N ASN A 4 30.34 14.65 -33.06
CA ASN A 4 30.08 13.38 -32.38
C ASN A 4 29.99 13.67 -30.89
N LYS A 5 28.88 14.30 -30.49
CA LYS A 5 28.43 14.27 -29.10
C LYS A 5 27.93 12.86 -28.84
N ALA A 6 28.84 11.92 -28.60
CA ALA A 6 28.46 10.68 -27.95
C ALA A 6 27.73 11.09 -26.67
N LEU A 7 26.49 10.62 -26.52
CA LEU A 7 25.62 10.87 -25.37
C LEU A 7 26.27 10.23 -24.12
N MET A 8 27.26 10.90 -23.53
CA MET A 8 27.94 10.42 -22.34
C MET A 8 27.05 10.67 -21.13
N ILE A 9 26.61 9.60 -20.46
CA ILE A 9 25.86 9.71 -19.20
C ILE A 9 26.81 10.27 -18.13
N THR A 10 26.49 11.46 -17.63
CA THR A 10 27.29 12.12 -16.60
C THR A 10 27.07 11.46 -15.23
N PRO A 11 27.97 11.67 -14.24
CA PRO A 11 27.76 11.20 -12.87
C PRO A 11 26.43 11.65 -12.27
N GLU A 12 26.01 12.90 -12.55
CA GLU A 12 24.74 13.45 -12.07
C GLU A 12 23.54 12.71 -12.68
N MET A 13 23.61 12.36 -13.97
CA MET A 13 22.56 11.57 -14.63
C MET A 13 22.46 10.16 -14.03
N LYS A 14 23.60 9.51 -13.75
CA LYS A 14 23.61 8.19 -13.10
C LYS A 14 23.00 8.25 -11.70
N GLN A 15 23.34 9.29 -10.93
CA GLN A 15 22.78 9.48 -9.60
C GLN A 15 21.26 9.73 -9.65
N ALA A 16 20.80 10.59 -10.56
CA ALA A 16 19.37 10.83 -10.75
C ALA A 16 18.60 9.56 -11.15
N GLN A 17 19.18 8.72 -12.01
CA GLN A 17 18.62 7.42 -12.38
C GLN A 17 18.54 6.45 -11.19
N ALA A 18 19.59 6.38 -10.38
CA ALA A 18 19.62 5.53 -9.18
C ALA A 18 18.56 5.95 -8.15
N LEU A 19 18.40 7.26 -7.91
CA LEU A 19 17.35 7.79 -7.05
C LEU A 19 15.96 7.47 -7.60
N GLY A 20 15.75 7.64 -8.92
CA GLY A 20 14.51 7.24 -9.59
C GLY A 20 14.16 5.77 -9.36
N ALA A 21 15.14 4.86 -9.52
CA ALA A 21 14.94 3.43 -9.31
C ALA A 21 14.55 3.09 -7.85
N LEU A 22 15.12 3.78 -6.86
CA LEU A 22 14.73 3.59 -5.45
C LEU A 22 13.30 4.07 -5.17
N ARG A 23 12.88 5.19 -5.76
CA ARG A 23 11.51 5.70 -5.63
C ARG A 23 10.50 4.74 -6.26
N ASP A 24 10.78 4.25 -7.47
CA ASP A 24 9.93 3.27 -8.16
C ASP A 24 9.83 1.96 -7.37
N TYR A 25 10.94 1.50 -6.78
CA TYR A 25 10.96 0.33 -5.92
C TYR A 25 10.11 0.53 -4.66
N ALA A 26 10.23 1.68 -3.98
CA ALA A 26 9.42 2.01 -2.81
C ALA A 26 7.92 2.03 -3.15
N ALA A 27 7.53 2.65 -4.27
CA ALA A 27 6.15 2.71 -4.71
C ALA A 27 5.57 1.31 -5.01
N ASN A 28 6.36 0.43 -5.63
CA ASN A 28 5.98 -0.95 -5.87
C ASN A 28 5.87 -1.76 -4.56
N LYS A 29 6.80 -1.58 -3.62
CA LYS A 29 6.74 -2.26 -2.31
C LYS A 29 5.52 -1.84 -1.51
N ARG A 30 5.22 -0.54 -1.48
CA ARG A 30 4.00 -0.02 -0.87
C ARG A 30 2.77 -0.62 -1.52
N TRP A 31 2.73 -0.72 -2.86
CA TRP A 31 1.60 -1.34 -3.57
C TRP A 31 1.39 -2.79 -3.17
N LEU A 32 2.45 -3.60 -3.21
CA LEU A 32 2.39 -5.02 -2.86
C LEU A 32 1.92 -5.22 -1.41
N LYS A 33 2.42 -4.41 -0.46
CA LYS A 33 1.98 -4.48 0.94
C LYS A 33 0.53 -4.03 1.07
N GLU A 34 0.17 -2.90 0.48
CA GLU A 34 -1.19 -2.35 0.53
C GLU A 34 -2.24 -3.33 0.02
N THR A 35 -1.98 -4.03 -1.09
CA THR A 35 -2.94 -4.95 -1.71
C THR A 35 -2.81 -6.40 -1.21
N GLY A 36 -1.86 -6.69 -0.32
CA GLY A 36 -1.53 -8.04 0.14
C GLY A 36 -2.55 -8.70 1.06
N GLY A 37 -3.55 -7.94 1.53
CA GLY A 37 -4.52 -8.41 2.52
C GLY A 37 -4.06 -8.24 3.96
N ILE A 38 -5.01 -8.36 4.89
CA ILE A 38 -4.80 -8.33 6.34
C ILE A 38 -5.63 -9.39 7.03
N GLU A 39 -5.17 -9.87 8.17
CA GLU A 39 -5.92 -10.77 9.07
C GLU A 39 -6.61 -9.96 10.16
N ILE A 40 -7.92 -10.12 10.31
CA ILE A 40 -8.72 -9.47 11.36
C ILE A 40 -9.53 -10.55 12.06
N ASN A 41 -9.21 -10.85 13.32
CA ASN A 41 -9.92 -11.86 14.12
C ASN A 41 -10.06 -13.24 13.43
N GLY A 42 -9.03 -13.65 12.66
CA GLY A 42 -9.03 -14.90 11.89
C GLY A 42 -9.77 -14.85 10.56
N LEU A 43 -10.26 -13.68 10.14
CA LEU A 43 -10.77 -13.42 8.81
C LEU A 43 -9.66 -12.81 7.93
N THR A 44 -9.29 -13.52 6.87
CA THR A 44 -8.43 -12.97 5.82
C THR A 44 -9.22 -11.97 4.96
N VAL A 45 -8.91 -10.69 5.10
CA VAL A 45 -9.56 -9.59 4.37
C VAL A 45 -8.64 -9.14 3.24
N ALA A 46 -9.12 -9.21 2.00
CA ALA A 46 -8.43 -8.61 0.87
C ALA A 46 -8.43 -7.08 1.01
N THR A 47 -7.31 -6.45 0.65
CA THR A 47 -7.13 -4.99 0.71
C THR A 47 -6.88 -4.38 -0.68
N ASP A 48 -7.30 -5.10 -1.73
CA ASP A 48 -7.29 -4.60 -3.10
C ASP A 48 -8.30 -3.46 -3.33
N ASP A 49 -8.21 -2.81 -4.49
CA ASP A 49 -9.06 -1.66 -4.85
C ASP A 49 -10.55 -1.98 -4.79
N ARG A 50 -10.93 -3.21 -5.14
CA ARG A 50 -12.32 -3.65 -5.07
C ARG A 50 -12.78 -3.75 -3.62
N SER A 51 -11.98 -4.36 -2.75
CA SER A 51 -12.31 -4.56 -1.33
C SER A 51 -12.38 -3.24 -0.58
N LYS A 52 -11.44 -2.32 -0.84
CA LYS A 52 -11.45 -0.94 -0.33
C LYS A 52 -12.72 -0.18 -0.75
N THR A 53 -13.15 -0.35 -2.01
CA THR A 53 -14.40 0.25 -2.51
C THR A 53 -15.62 -0.35 -1.82
N MET A 54 -15.71 -1.68 -1.74
CA MET A 54 -16.86 -2.39 -1.18
C MET A 54 -17.03 -2.11 0.32
N ILE A 55 -15.95 -2.13 1.10
CA ILE A 55 -16.04 -1.88 2.54
C ILE A 55 -16.46 -0.43 2.84
N SER A 56 -16.05 0.53 1.99
CA SER A 56 -16.46 1.93 2.14
C SER A 56 -17.98 2.10 1.97
N GLY A 57 -18.57 1.46 0.96
CA GLY A 57 -20.02 1.45 0.77
C GLY A 57 -20.76 0.69 1.89
N ALA A 58 -20.24 -0.47 2.31
CA ALA A 58 -20.81 -1.24 3.40
C ALA A 58 -20.79 -0.46 4.72
N ARG A 59 -19.73 0.31 5.00
CA ARG A 59 -19.64 1.16 6.20
C ARG A 59 -20.74 2.20 6.25
N VAL A 60 -21.07 2.85 5.12
CA VAL A 60 -22.17 3.82 5.06
C VAL A 60 -23.50 3.14 5.42
N ALA A 61 -23.75 1.93 4.90
CA ALA A 61 -24.95 1.17 5.25
C ALA A 61 -24.98 0.78 6.74
N ALA A 62 -23.88 0.25 7.26
CA ALA A 62 -23.74 -0.15 8.67
C ALA A 62 -23.89 1.01 9.66
N GLN A 63 -23.44 2.22 9.30
CA GLN A 63 -23.62 3.42 10.12
C GLN A 63 -25.07 3.89 10.17
N ASN A 64 -25.85 3.64 9.11
CA ASN A 64 -27.24 4.04 9.02
C ASN A 64 -28.21 3.00 9.60
N ASP A 65 -27.83 1.72 9.59
CA ASP A 65 -28.63 0.61 10.11
C ASP A 65 -27.78 -0.31 10.99
N PRO A 66 -27.93 -0.25 12.34
CA PRO A 66 -27.25 -1.15 13.26
C PRO A 66 -27.58 -2.64 13.08
N ASN A 67 -28.69 -2.98 12.42
CA ASN A 67 -29.07 -4.36 12.11
C ASN A 67 -28.59 -4.80 10.72
N PHE A 68 -27.81 -3.97 10.01
CA PHE A 68 -27.27 -4.30 8.71
C PHE A 68 -26.43 -5.58 8.79
N THR A 69 -26.66 -6.48 7.83
CA THR A 69 -25.85 -7.67 7.62
C THR A 69 -25.54 -7.83 6.14
N THR A 70 -24.40 -8.41 5.82
CA THR A 70 -24.01 -8.69 4.43
C THR A 70 -23.09 -9.89 4.33
N GLN A 71 -23.05 -10.50 3.14
CA GLN A 71 -22.09 -11.54 2.81
C GLN A 71 -20.77 -10.87 2.40
N TRP A 72 -19.73 -11.07 3.20
CA TRP A 72 -18.37 -10.66 2.89
C TRP A 72 -17.60 -11.82 2.27
N LYS A 73 -16.88 -11.56 1.18
CA LYS A 73 -16.00 -12.53 0.55
C LYS A 73 -14.59 -12.36 1.11
N GLY A 74 -14.07 -13.37 1.80
CA GLY A 74 -12.69 -13.43 2.27
C GLY A 74 -11.69 -13.53 1.11
N ALA A 75 -10.42 -13.25 1.38
CA ALA A 75 -9.35 -13.33 0.38
C ALA A 75 -9.14 -14.76 -0.14
N ASP A 76 -9.44 -15.76 0.68
CA ASP A 76 -9.43 -17.19 0.33
C ASP A 76 -10.62 -17.62 -0.56
N GLY A 77 -11.56 -16.70 -0.81
CA GLY A 77 -12.75 -16.93 -1.61
C GLY A 77 -13.96 -17.44 -0.83
N SER A 78 -13.82 -17.71 0.47
CA SER A 78 -14.93 -18.07 1.35
C SER A 78 -15.88 -16.89 1.57
N PHE A 79 -17.12 -17.16 1.96
CA PHE A 79 -18.09 -16.12 2.31
C PHE A 79 -18.48 -16.25 3.77
N VAL A 80 -18.53 -15.10 4.46
CA VAL A 80 -18.95 -15.00 5.86
C VAL A 80 -20.00 -13.93 5.98
N THR A 81 -21.03 -14.16 6.80
CA THR A 81 -21.99 -13.12 7.16
C THR A 81 -21.33 -12.20 8.20
N ILE A 82 -21.25 -10.90 7.89
CA ILE A 82 -20.78 -9.88 8.83
C ILE A 82 -21.91 -8.91 9.15
N ASP A 83 -21.96 -8.46 10.40
CA ASP A 83 -22.90 -7.45 10.89
C ASP A 83 -22.32 -6.03 10.78
N ALA A 84 -23.13 -5.03 11.14
CA ALA A 84 -22.73 -3.62 11.12
C ALA A 84 -21.46 -3.34 11.93
N ALA A 85 -21.31 -3.95 13.10
CA ALA A 85 -20.15 -3.75 13.97
C ALA A 85 -18.87 -4.31 13.32
N ALA A 86 -18.94 -5.51 12.76
CA ALA A 86 -17.85 -6.13 12.03
C ALA A 86 -17.46 -5.33 10.78
N VAL A 87 -18.43 -4.82 10.00
CA VAL A 87 -18.17 -3.93 8.85
C VAL A 87 -17.38 -2.69 9.27
N ILE A 88 -17.79 -2.02 10.34
CA ILE A 88 -17.12 -0.82 10.85
C ILE A 88 -15.69 -1.17 11.29
N GLY A 89 -15.52 -2.24 12.06
CA GLY A 89 -14.21 -2.70 12.53
C GLY A 89 -13.26 -3.07 11.39
N ILE A 90 -13.74 -3.79 10.37
CA ILE A 90 -12.96 -4.13 9.18
C ILE A 90 -12.57 -2.86 8.42
N SER A 91 -13.49 -1.91 8.27
CA SER A 91 -13.20 -0.63 7.61
C SER A 91 -12.13 0.18 8.34
N ASP A 92 -12.19 0.27 9.67
CA ASP A 92 -11.20 0.98 10.48
C ASP A 92 -9.82 0.34 10.37
N ALA A 93 -9.74 -0.98 10.51
CA ALA A 93 -8.49 -1.72 10.39
C ALA A 93 -7.88 -1.58 8.98
N MET A 94 -8.70 -1.70 7.93
CA MET A 94 -8.24 -1.54 6.55
C MET A 94 -7.73 -0.12 6.30
N LEU A 95 -8.45 0.91 6.74
CA LEU A 95 -8.02 2.30 6.58
C LEU A 95 -6.69 2.56 7.31
N ALA A 96 -6.55 2.08 8.55
CA ALA A 96 -5.33 2.22 9.32
C ALA A 96 -4.15 1.52 8.63
N TYR A 97 -4.35 0.30 8.12
CA TYR A 97 -3.33 -0.46 7.41
C TYR A 97 -2.85 0.24 6.13
N VAL A 98 -3.78 0.64 5.26
CA VAL A 98 -3.47 1.34 4.01
C VAL A 98 -2.76 2.67 4.31
N SER A 99 -3.27 3.42 5.30
CA SER A 99 -2.66 4.69 5.72
C SER A 99 -1.23 4.51 6.22
N ASN A 100 -0.96 3.45 6.98
CA ASN A 100 0.40 3.13 7.43
C ASN A 100 1.32 2.81 6.24
N CYS A 101 0.84 2.08 5.23
CA CYS A 101 1.63 1.80 4.03
C CYS A 101 2.10 3.08 3.32
N PHE A 102 1.22 4.06 3.15
CA PHE A 102 1.57 5.36 2.56
C PHE A 102 2.45 6.22 3.49
N ALA A 103 2.23 6.16 4.81
CA ALA A 103 3.08 6.85 5.76
C ALA A 103 4.53 6.31 5.71
N THR A 104 4.70 4.98 5.64
CA THR A 104 6.01 4.35 5.46
C THR A 104 6.64 4.76 4.13
N GLU A 105 5.89 4.76 3.01
CA GLU A 105 6.40 5.24 1.73
C GLU A 105 6.89 6.70 1.81
N ALA A 106 6.12 7.59 2.43
CA ALA A 106 6.52 8.99 2.60
C ALA A 106 7.84 9.12 3.40
N GLN A 107 8.01 8.35 4.47
CA GLN A 107 9.25 8.31 5.24
C GLN A 107 10.42 7.77 4.42
N VAL A 108 10.19 6.70 3.65
CA VAL A 108 11.21 6.09 2.78
C VAL A 108 11.66 7.09 1.71
N LEU A 109 10.73 7.73 1.03
CA LEU A 109 11.04 8.71 -0.02
C LEU A 109 11.83 9.90 0.55
N ALA A 110 11.45 10.42 1.72
CA ALA A 110 12.23 11.45 2.40
C ALA A 110 13.65 10.98 2.75
N GLY A 111 13.81 9.71 3.16
CA GLY A 111 15.12 9.09 3.40
C GLY A 111 15.96 8.94 2.13
N VAL A 112 15.34 8.64 0.99
CA VAL A 112 16.00 8.58 -0.32
C VAL A 112 16.49 9.97 -0.75
N GLU A 113 15.66 11.02 -0.60
CA GLU A 113 16.08 12.40 -0.92
C GLU A 113 17.24 12.87 -0.04
N ALA A 114 17.21 12.52 1.24
CA ALA A 114 18.27 12.88 2.18
C ALA A 114 19.55 12.04 2.05
N GLY A 115 19.54 11.01 1.20
CA GLY A 115 20.66 10.06 1.06
C GLY A 115 20.85 9.11 2.25
N ALA A 116 19.87 9.01 3.15
CA ALA A 116 19.86 8.08 4.28
C ALA A 116 19.45 6.67 3.86
N ILE A 117 18.57 6.56 2.86
CA ILE A 117 18.19 5.31 2.20
C ILE A 117 18.84 5.30 0.81
N THR A 118 19.70 4.32 0.58
CA THR A 118 20.51 4.17 -0.64
C THR A 118 20.39 2.78 -1.26
N THR A 119 19.70 1.84 -0.60
CA THR A 119 19.53 0.47 -1.09
C THR A 119 18.09 0.00 -0.97
N VAL A 120 17.75 -1.02 -1.76
CA VAL A 120 16.41 -1.64 -1.74
C VAL A 120 16.18 -2.45 -0.45
N GLU A 121 17.23 -2.97 0.18
CA GLU A 121 17.14 -3.70 1.45
C GLU A 121 16.73 -2.79 2.61
N GLN A 122 17.14 -1.52 2.58
CA GLN A 122 16.68 -0.53 3.56
C GLN A 122 15.20 -0.18 3.36
N ILE A 123 14.73 -0.15 2.11
CA ILE A 123 13.31 0.01 1.79
C ILE A 123 12.52 -1.21 2.30
N ASP A 124 13.01 -2.41 2.03
CA ASP A 124 12.38 -3.66 2.51
C ASP A 124 12.30 -3.70 4.03
N ALA A 125 13.36 -3.30 4.72
CA ALA A 125 13.38 -3.20 6.18
C ALA A 125 12.31 -2.22 6.70
N ALA A 126 12.13 -1.07 6.04
CA ALA A 126 11.11 -0.09 6.42
C ALA A 126 9.68 -0.64 6.30
N PHE A 127 9.41 -1.49 5.29
CA PHE A 127 8.13 -2.15 5.10
C PHE A 127 7.98 -3.48 5.87
N ALA A 128 8.99 -3.95 6.59
CA ALA A 128 8.90 -5.15 7.43
C ALA A 128 8.42 -4.86 8.87
N ALA A 129 8.52 -3.61 9.32
CA ALA A 129 7.94 -3.12 10.57
C ALA A 129 6.40 -2.98 10.47
#